data_AF-A0A850C5W9-F1
#
_entry.id   AF-A0A850C5W9-F1
#
_cell.length_a   1.000
_cell.length_b   1.000
_cell.length_c   1.000
_cell.angle_alpha   90.00
_cell.angle_beta   90.00
_cell.angle_gamma   90.00
#
_symmetry.space_group_name_H-M   'P 1'
#
loop_
_entity.id
_entity.type
_entity.pdbx_description
1 polymer ?
#
loop_
_entity_poly.entity_id
_entity_poly.type
_entity_poly.pdbx_seq_one_letter_code
_entity_poly.pdbx_strand_id
1 'polypeptide(L)'
;MKLRIAILILLAAFLSACNMSLAEDVTPPPGYIPPTPVPTLVLVPPQTPNIANGEAIYFEKCAACHGETGLGDGPQGIQLGVTVPAFALPEIARPASPAAWYTVVTRGRMDRFMPPFTSLTDQERWDVVAYIMTLHTSEEEIQRGKELFEEACSDCSTEYFKDQDQMSALSTVALARIVRLGNEEIPAFGENLSDEDMWAVAEYLRSLSYDSQPLTVQTQPTPFDQTQDKPVPATRTPAASDAGTQSAEGTPSEAEQAQVTDEATPVPVQGFGSVSGSIENKTGSDLPSDLTITLRGFEHDFANPNAGTQEVLTLTGSVNSDGTFAFENVEMPENRIFLAEANYKGVEIASGFVIVEAGQTSITLPPLALYDVTDDTSMLTVDELDMFFSAQNEGSYDVIALYTFRNASGRIVSVSMGTAQEIPFLKFPEGAQGLGYEAVQDSARFISTDDGFAMAPSEQSYGILAYSSLARQKETQISQPLVLPVSLARIFVPDGMKVEGNRVTQEGAQSIQGLTYQTYSITGLNAGEKLTFTVSGSPNDAASDENASAPNNALLIGAGGLGVALILAGAWMYLRDRRQTGEEDEEEEEFESSEDVMDAIIALDDLYRARKIPEEAYQKRRSELKDILKELI
;
A
#
# COMPACT_ATOMS: atom_id res chain seq x y z
N MET A 1 -56.35 27.06 34.64
CA MET A 1 -54.97 26.53 34.82
C MET A 1 -54.91 25.01 34.95
N LYS A 2 -55.71 24.36 35.82
CA LYS A 2 -55.60 22.92 36.10
C LYS A 2 -55.83 21.98 34.90
N LEU A 3 -56.74 22.32 33.98
CA LEU A 3 -57.04 21.48 32.80
C LEU A 3 -55.97 21.55 31.70
N ARG A 4 -55.30 22.70 31.55
CA ARG A 4 -54.21 22.87 30.56
C ARG A 4 -52.92 22.17 31.00
N ILE A 5 -52.65 22.14 32.30
CA ILE A 5 -51.53 21.39 32.88
C ILE A 5 -51.77 19.88 32.76
N ALA A 6 -53.01 19.41 32.97
CA ALA A 6 -53.35 18.00 32.79
C ALA A 6 -53.17 17.54 31.32
N ILE A 7 -53.54 18.37 30.35
CA ILE A 7 -53.37 18.06 28.92
C ILE A 7 -51.88 18.04 28.52
N LEU A 8 -51.07 18.96 29.05
CA LEU A 8 -49.63 18.99 28.78
C LEU A 8 -48.88 17.79 29.40
N ILE A 9 -49.30 17.33 30.58
CA ILE A 9 -48.73 16.11 31.21
C ILE A 9 -49.12 14.85 30.43
N LEU A 10 -50.34 14.79 29.90
CA LEU A 10 -50.81 13.65 29.09
C LEU A 10 -50.15 13.61 27.71
N LEU A 11 -49.85 14.77 27.12
CA LEU A 11 -49.10 14.87 25.86
C LEU A 11 -47.63 14.47 26.05
N ALA A 12 -47.00 14.90 27.15
CA ALA A 12 -45.63 14.50 27.50
C ALA A 12 -45.50 13.00 27.79
N ALA A 13 -46.52 12.38 28.39
CA ALA A 13 -46.55 10.94 28.61
C ALA A 13 -46.71 10.14 27.30
N PHE A 14 -47.41 10.69 26.29
CA PHE A 14 -47.55 10.05 24.97
C PHE A 14 -46.31 10.19 24.09
N LEU A 15 -45.57 11.31 24.20
CA LEU A 15 -44.31 11.53 23.49
C LEU A 15 -43.15 10.67 24.04
N SER A 16 -43.20 10.27 25.31
CA SER A 16 -42.20 9.36 25.92
C SER A 16 -42.41 7.88 25.55
N ALA A 17 -43.61 7.51 25.06
CA ALA A 17 -43.95 6.13 24.73
C ALA A 17 -43.59 5.72 23.29
N CYS A 18 -43.04 6.62 22.46
CA CYS A 18 -42.65 6.35 21.08
C CYS A 18 -41.14 6.09 20.89
N ASN A 19 -40.34 6.06 21.97
CA ASN A 19 -38.91 5.73 21.93
C ASN A 19 -38.61 4.26 22.25
N MET A 20 -39.55 3.34 22.00
CA MET A 20 -39.21 1.91 21.95
C MET A 20 -38.54 1.62 20.60
N SER A 21 -37.21 1.67 20.63
CA SER A 21 -36.32 1.06 19.65
C SER A 21 -36.80 -0.36 19.31
N LEU A 22 -37.00 -0.61 18.02
CA LEU A 22 -37.28 -1.94 17.44
C LEU A 22 -35.97 -2.71 17.16
N ALA A 23 -34.86 -2.31 17.80
CA ALA A 23 -33.54 -2.89 17.60
C ALA A 23 -32.97 -3.48 18.90
N GLU A 24 -33.71 -4.39 19.53
CA GLU A 24 -33.15 -5.39 20.44
C GLU A 24 -33.96 -6.67 20.30
N ASP A 25 -33.50 -7.59 19.46
CA ASP A 25 -33.49 -9.05 19.66
C ASP A 25 -33.29 -9.75 18.31
N VAL A 26 -32.10 -9.56 17.72
CA VAL A 26 -31.54 -10.54 16.79
C VAL A 26 -30.61 -11.41 17.61
N THR A 27 -31.19 -12.28 18.43
CA THR A 27 -30.42 -13.36 19.04
C THR A 27 -29.91 -14.27 17.91
N PRO A 28 -28.59 -14.46 17.78
CA PRO A 28 -28.03 -15.38 16.80
C PRO A 28 -28.62 -16.78 17.00
N PRO A 29 -28.86 -17.55 15.93
CA PRO A 29 -29.41 -18.89 16.05
C PRO A 29 -28.55 -19.74 17.00
N PRO A 30 -29.16 -20.62 17.83
CA PRO A 30 -28.41 -21.47 18.75
C PRO A 30 -27.37 -22.29 17.98
N GLY A 31 -26.08 -22.04 18.24
CA GLY A 31 -24.97 -22.66 17.51
C GLY A 31 -24.25 -21.75 16.51
N TYR A 32 -24.59 -20.46 16.44
CA TYR A 32 -23.75 -19.47 15.77
C TYR A 32 -22.42 -19.35 16.53
N ILE A 33 -21.37 -19.91 15.93
CA ILE A 33 -19.99 -19.64 16.31
C ILE A 33 -19.58 -18.47 15.40
N PRO A 34 -19.43 -17.23 15.93
CA PRO A 34 -18.83 -16.18 15.12
C PRO A 34 -17.49 -16.70 14.61
N PRO A 35 -17.17 -16.53 13.30
CA PRO A 35 -15.83 -16.87 12.83
C PRO A 35 -14.85 -16.18 13.77
N THR A 36 -13.95 -16.95 14.36
CA THR A 36 -12.88 -16.38 15.17
C THR A 36 -12.20 -15.37 14.25
N PRO A 37 -12.18 -14.06 14.57
CA PRO A 37 -11.43 -13.12 13.75
C PRO A 37 -10.04 -13.69 13.62
N VAL A 38 -9.65 -13.96 12.38
CA VAL A 38 -8.31 -14.43 12.07
C VAL A 38 -7.39 -13.42 12.73
N PRO A 39 -6.44 -13.81 13.60
CA PRO A 39 -5.50 -12.85 14.14
C PRO A 39 -4.71 -12.27 12.97
N THR A 40 -5.13 -11.11 12.49
CA THR A 40 -4.30 -10.23 11.68
C THR A 40 -3.09 -9.98 12.56
N LEU A 41 -1.90 -10.38 12.11
CA LEU A 41 -0.67 -9.92 12.73
C LEU A 41 -0.61 -8.41 12.48
N VAL A 42 -1.21 -7.62 13.39
CA VAL A 42 -1.15 -6.17 13.35
C VAL A 42 0.33 -5.81 13.51
N LEU A 43 0.87 -5.04 12.56
CA LEU A 43 2.21 -4.51 12.67
C LEU A 43 2.18 -3.38 13.67
N VAL A 44 2.85 -3.57 14.80
CA VAL A 44 2.85 -2.63 15.93
C VAL A 44 4.26 -2.08 16.11
N PRO A 45 4.42 -0.76 16.32
CA PRO A 45 5.71 -0.19 16.66
C PRO A 45 6.22 -0.72 18.01
N PRO A 46 7.52 -1.05 18.13
CA PRO A 46 8.06 -1.61 19.37
C PRO A 46 8.07 -0.61 20.53
N GLN A 47 8.11 0.69 20.22
CA GLN A 47 7.93 1.80 21.16
C GLN A 47 7.10 2.91 20.49
N THR A 48 6.51 3.81 21.30
CA THR A 48 5.81 4.99 20.80
C THR A 48 6.69 5.75 19.80
N PRO A 49 6.24 5.92 18.54
CA PRO A 49 7.05 6.59 17.52
C PRO A 49 7.40 8.04 17.87
N ASN A 50 8.65 8.44 17.68
CA ASN A 50 9.13 9.78 17.96
C ASN A 50 9.18 10.63 16.68
N ILE A 51 8.35 11.69 16.62
CA ILE A 51 8.21 12.54 15.43
C ILE A 51 9.50 13.32 15.14
N ALA A 52 10.22 13.78 16.16
CA ALA A 52 11.46 14.55 15.98
C ALA A 52 12.59 13.69 15.38
N ASN A 53 12.66 12.41 15.75
CA ASN A 53 13.57 11.47 15.09
C ASN A 53 13.13 11.21 13.64
N GLY A 54 11.82 11.00 13.45
CA GLY A 54 11.22 10.81 12.12
C GLY A 54 11.47 11.97 11.16
N GLU A 55 11.40 13.20 11.65
CA GLU A 55 11.71 14.42 10.90
C GLU A 55 13.15 14.41 10.40
N ALA A 56 14.12 14.14 11.29
CA ALA A 56 15.53 14.08 10.91
C ALA A 56 15.79 13.03 9.82
N ILE A 57 15.18 11.85 9.96
CA ILE A 57 15.25 10.77 8.96
C ILE A 57 14.58 11.19 7.65
N TYR A 58 13.43 11.85 7.72
CA TYR A 58 12.70 12.31 6.54
C TYR A 58 13.54 13.27 5.70
N PHE A 59 14.14 14.28 6.33
CA PHE A 59 15.00 15.24 5.64
C PHE A 59 16.24 14.58 5.03
N GLU A 60 16.84 13.62 5.73
CA GLU A 60 18.04 12.93 5.24
C GLU A 60 17.74 11.93 4.10
N LYS A 61 16.62 11.21 4.18
CA LYS A 61 16.37 10.01 3.37
C LYS A 61 15.19 10.11 2.40
N CYS A 62 14.21 10.98 2.66
CA CYS A 62 12.92 10.99 1.96
C CYS A 62 12.68 12.29 1.16
N ALA A 63 13.09 13.45 1.70
CA ALA A 63 12.77 14.77 1.17
C ALA A 63 13.29 15.00 -0.27
N ALA A 64 14.41 14.38 -0.65
CA ALA A 64 14.97 14.53 -1.99
C ALA A 64 14.01 14.07 -3.11
N CYS A 65 13.16 13.07 -2.82
CA CYS A 65 12.12 12.60 -3.74
C CYS A 65 10.73 13.16 -3.39
N HIS A 66 10.39 13.19 -2.11
CA HIS A 66 9.04 13.53 -1.64
C HIS A 66 8.82 15.03 -1.34
N GLY A 67 9.85 15.85 -1.48
CA GLY A 67 9.82 17.28 -1.14
C GLY A 67 10.02 17.52 0.35
N GLU A 68 10.58 18.67 0.70
CA GLU A 68 10.75 19.07 2.11
C GLU A 68 9.41 19.13 2.85
N THR A 69 8.34 19.48 2.14
CA THR A 69 6.98 19.59 2.67
C THR A 69 6.12 18.35 2.40
N GLY A 70 6.65 17.28 1.79
CA GLY A 70 5.86 16.07 1.50
C GLY A 70 4.86 16.18 0.36
N LEU A 71 5.04 17.15 -0.55
CA LEU A 71 4.16 17.38 -1.70
C LEU A 71 4.56 16.58 -2.95
N GLY A 72 5.53 15.67 -2.86
CA GLY A 72 5.99 14.86 -3.98
C GLY A 72 6.78 15.65 -5.04
N ASP A 73 7.26 16.84 -4.67
CA ASP A 73 7.94 17.82 -5.51
C ASP A 73 9.46 17.88 -5.26
N GLY A 74 10.03 16.82 -4.68
CA GLY A 74 11.46 16.72 -4.44
C GLY A 74 12.25 16.78 -5.76
N PRO A 75 13.44 17.42 -5.78
CA PRO A 75 14.21 17.62 -7.01
C PRO A 75 14.61 16.31 -7.70
N GLN A 76 14.75 15.21 -6.97
CA GLN A 76 14.97 13.88 -7.55
C GLN A 76 13.65 13.23 -8.00
N GLY A 77 12.56 13.47 -7.28
CA GLY A 77 11.22 12.94 -7.59
C GLY A 77 10.67 13.47 -8.91
N ILE A 78 10.87 14.76 -9.20
CA ILE A 78 10.44 15.41 -10.45
C ILE A 78 11.14 14.80 -11.68
N GLN A 79 12.36 14.27 -11.51
CA GLN A 79 13.12 13.63 -12.58
C GLN A 79 12.65 12.19 -12.85
N LEU A 80 11.84 11.62 -11.97
CA LEU A 80 11.28 10.29 -12.16
C LEU A 80 10.10 10.38 -13.14
N GLY A 81 10.06 9.47 -14.11
CA GLY A 81 8.90 9.29 -15.00
C GLY A 81 7.65 8.74 -14.30
N VAL A 82 7.59 8.77 -12.97
CA VAL A 82 6.50 8.28 -12.13
C VAL A 82 6.13 9.34 -11.09
N THR A 83 4.83 9.48 -10.81
CA THR A 83 4.37 10.42 -9.79
C THR A 83 4.78 9.95 -8.40
N VAL A 84 5.43 10.83 -7.65
CA VAL A 84 5.73 10.63 -6.22
C VAL A 84 4.51 11.07 -5.39
N PRO A 85 4.03 10.26 -4.44
CA PRO A 85 2.87 10.62 -3.63
C PRO A 85 3.09 11.92 -2.83
N ALA A 86 2.09 12.80 -2.85
CA ALA A 86 2.04 14.05 -2.10
C ALA A 86 1.30 13.84 -0.77
N PHE A 87 1.96 13.25 0.22
CA PHE A 87 1.34 12.91 1.50
C PHE A 87 1.03 14.10 2.41
N ALA A 88 1.51 15.30 2.11
CA ALA A 88 1.01 16.52 2.76
C ALA A 88 -0.39 16.94 2.30
N LEU A 89 -0.96 16.25 1.29
CA LEU A 89 -2.36 16.41 0.92
C LEU A 89 -3.24 15.49 1.80
N PRO A 90 -4.20 16.04 2.56
CA PRO A 90 -5.05 15.23 3.45
C PRO A 90 -5.82 14.12 2.73
N GLU A 91 -6.17 14.30 1.45
CA GLU A 91 -6.87 13.30 0.64
C GLU A 91 -6.00 12.05 0.37
N ILE A 92 -4.68 12.19 0.43
CA ILE A 92 -3.71 11.11 0.27
C ILE A 92 -3.37 10.47 1.62
N ALA A 93 -3.19 11.29 2.66
CA ALA A 93 -2.76 10.82 3.97
C ALA A 93 -3.87 10.14 4.78
N ARG A 94 -5.07 10.74 4.84
CA ARG A 94 -6.14 10.28 5.73
C ARG A 94 -6.62 8.84 5.47
N PRO A 95 -6.67 8.33 4.22
CA PRO A 95 -7.08 6.95 3.96
C PRO A 95 -6.04 5.89 4.37
N ALA A 96 -4.76 6.26 4.50
CA ALA A 96 -3.69 5.34 4.84
C ALA A 96 -3.59 5.10 6.35
N SER A 97 -3.22 3.88 6.75
CA SER A 97 -2.86 3.56 8.13
C SER A 97 -1.34 3.60 8.33
N PRO A 98 -0.84 3.89 9.55
CA PRO A 98 0.59 3.85 9.83
C PRO A 98 1.24 2.51 9.47
N ALA A 99 0.59 1.38 9.75
CA ALA A 99 1.08 0.05 9.39
C ALA A 99 1.21 -0.16 7.87
N ALA A 100 0.29 0.40 7.08
CA ALA A 100 0.35 0.33 5.62
C ALA A 100 1.56 1.10 5.08
N TRP A 101 1.80 2.33 5.57
CA TRP A 101 2.97 3.11 5.17
C TRP A 101 4.28 2.58 5.74
N TYR A 102 4.28 2.04 6.95
CA TYR A 102 5.42 1.31 7.50
C TYR A 102 5.82 0.14 6.59
N THR A 103 4.84 -0.59 6.06
CA THR A 103 5.09 -1.67 5.09
C THR A 103 5.75 -1.13 3.82
N VAL A 104 5.26 0.00 3.29
CA VAL A 104 5.83 0.66 2.11
C VAL A 104 7.25 1.17 2.37
N VAL A 105 7.52 1.80 3.51
CA VAL A 105 8.87 2.27 3.89
C VAL A 105 9.82 1.08 4.07
N THR A 106 9.35 0.00 4.69
CA THR A 106 10.15 -1.20 4.96
C THR A 106 10.50 -1.96 3.67
N ARG A 107 9.53 -2.10 2.76
CA ARG A 107 9.66 -2.95 1.55
C ARG A 107 10.01 -2.16 0.29
N GLY A 108 9.84 -0.83 0.33
CA GLY A 108 9.96 0.02 -0.86
C GLY A 108 8.82 -0.22 -1.86
N ARG A 109 8.90 0.50 -2.97
CA ARG A 109 8.13 0.28 -4.20
C ARG A 109 9.07 0.42 -5.39
N MET A 110 9.76 -0.68 -5.67
CA MET A 110 10.82 -0.70 -6.69
C MET A 110 10.30 -0.42 -8.11
N ASP A 111 9.04 -0.76 -8.38
CA ASP A 111 8.29 -0.40 -9.59
C ASP A 111 8.09 1.12 -9.76
N ARG A 112 8.17 1.87 -8.65
CA ARG A 112 8.05 3.34 -8.62
C ARG A 112 9.33 4.02 -8.11
N PHE A 113 10.47 3.34 -8.24
CA PHE A 113 11.79 3.87 -7.86
C PHE A 113 11.93 4.28 -6.39
N MET A 114 11.07 3.77 -5.49
CA MET A 114 11.21 3.97 -4.04
C MET A 114 11.94 2.75 -3.44
N PRO A 115 13.18 2.90 -2.93
CA PRO A 115 13.91 1.78 -2.35
C PRO A 115 13.32 1.33 -1.01
N PRO A 116 13.54 0.07 -0.58
CA PRO A 116 13.30 -0.35 0.79
C PRO A 116 14.26 0.36 1.75
N PHE A 117 13.75 0.87 2.87
CA PHE A 117 14.56 1.53 3.90
C PHE A 117 14.97 0.55 5.02
N THR A 118 15.55 -0.59 4.63
CA THR A 118 16.13 -1.56 5.58
C THR A 118 17.39 -1.04 6.27
N SER A 119 17.96 0.06 5.78
CA SER A 119 19.05 0.79 6.45
C SER A 119 18.61 1.47 7.75
N LEU A 120 17.31 1.67 7.93
CA LEU A 120 16.72 2.16 9.16
C LEU A 120 16.39 0.97 10.07
N THR A 121 16.52 1.14 11.38
CA THR A 121 15.99 0.20 12.37
C THR A 121 14.47 0.14 12.29
N ASP A 122 13.89 -0.89 12.93
CA ASP A 122 12.44 -1.04 13.01
C ASP A 122 11.75 0.21 13.59
N GLN A 123 12.28 0.72 14.71
CA GLN A 123 11.76 1.92 15.35
C GLN A 123 11.91 3.17 14.46
N GLU A 124 13.06 3.36 13.81
CA GLU A 124 13.29 4.51 12.93
C GLU A 124 12.34 4.54 11.73
N ARG A 125 11.93 3.38 11.20
CA ARG A 125 10.89 3.30 10.16
C ARG A 125 9.52 3.71 10.69
N TRP A 126 9.19 3.36 11.94
CA TRP A 126 7.96 3.82 12.57
C TRP A 126 7.99 5.33 12.88
N ASP A 127 9.14 5.84 13.32
CA ASP A 127 9.35 7.26 13.61
C ASP A 127 9.15 8.11 12.34
N VAL A 128 9.76 7.73 11.20
CA VAL A 128 9.57 8.47 9.94
C VAL A 128 8.13 8.40 9.44
N VAL A 129 7.44 7.27 9.60
CA VAL A 129 6.01 7.16 9.26
C VAL A 129 5.16 8.07 10.13
N ALA A 130 5.45 8.15 11.43
CA ALA A 130 4.77 9.06 12.34
C ALA A 130 4.95 10.51 11.91
N TYR A 131 6.16 10.91 11.53
CA TYR A 131 6.40 12.26 10.98
C TYR A 131 5.63 12.50 9.67
N ILE A 132 5.66 11.57 8.72
CA ILE A 132 4.91 11.71 7.45
C ILE A 132 3.42 11.88 7.72
N MET A 133 2.87 11.17 8.71
CA MET A 133 1.47 11.29 9.15
C MET A 133 1.12 12.64 9.80
N THR A 134 2.09 13.53 10.01
CA THR A 134 1.84 14.91 10.49
C THR A 134 1.91 15.95 9.38
N LEU A 135 2.47 15.64 8.21
CA LEU A 135 2.77 16.63 7.17
C LEU A 135 1.53 17.30 6.57
N HIS A 136 0.36 16.64 6.64
CA HIS A 136 -0.91 17.18 6.14
C HIS A 136 -1.72 17.93 7.20
N THR A 137 -1.19 18.09 8.42
CA THR A 137 -1.92 18.65 9.56
C THR A 137 -1.16 19.83 10.17
N SER A 138 -1.88 20.94 10.44
CA SER A 138 -1.32 22.09 11.16
C SER A 138 -1.46 21.99 12.68
N GLU A 139 -0.60 22.67 13.43
CA GLU A 139 -0.73 22.77 14.90
C GLU A 139 -2.06 23.41 15.33
N GLU A 140 -2.58 24.35 14.54
CA GLU A 140 -3.87 24.99 14.78
C GLU A 140 -5.03 23.99 14.68
N GLU A 141 -5.00 23.09 13.69
CA GLU A 141 -6.00 22.02 13.55
C GLU A 141 -5.93 21.02 14.71
N ILE A 142 -4.74 20.64 15.15
CA ILE A 142 -4.57 19.75 16.32
C ILE A 142 -5.15 20.41 17.57
N GLN A 143 -4.85 21.69 17.80
CA GLN A 143 -5.37 22.42 18.95
C GLN A 143 -6.89 22.58 18.89
N ARG A 144 -7.44 22.85 17.70
CA ARG A 144 -8.89 22.91 17.47
C ARG A 144 -9.55 21.57 17.76
N GLY A 145 -8.98 20.48 17.27
CA GLY A 145 -9.46 19.11 17.52
C GLY A 145 -9.45 18.74 18.99
N LYS A 146 -8.42 19.16 19.73
CA LYS A 146 -8.34 18.96 21.18
C LYS A 146 -9.48 19.65 21.93
N GLU A 147 -9.70 20.94 21.64
CA GLU A 147 -10.76 21.72 22.29
C GLU A 147 -12.15 21.10 22.04
N LEU A 148 -12.38 20.68 20.79
CA LEU A 148 -13.61 20.00 20.40
C LEU A 148 -13.77 18.64 21.07
N PHE A 149 -12.71 17.86 21.21
CA PHE A 149 -12.74 16.58 21.91
C PHE A 149 -13.07 16.76 23.40
N GLU A 150 -12.43 17.73 24.06
CA GLU A 150 -12.67 18.06 25.48
C GLU A 150 -14.09 18.60 25.72
N GLU A 151 -14.65 19.35 24.76
CA GLU A 151 -16.04 19.85 24.82
C GLU A 151 -17.07 18.75 24.53
N ALA A 152 -16.83 17.91 23.51
CA ALA A 152 -17.77 16.92 23.04
C ALA A 152 -17.79 15.65 23.90
N CYS A 153 -16.68 15.30 24.57
CA CYS A 153 -16.62 14.12 25.42
C CYS A 153 -15.72 14.31 26.64
N SER A 154 -16.20 15.06 27.64
CA SER A 154 -15.49 15.31 28.89
C SER A 154 -15.14 14.05 29.71
N ASP A 155 -15.84 12.93 29.48
CA ASP A 155 -15.64 11.65 30.16
C ASP A 155 -14.97 10.58 29.27
N CYS A 156 -14.59 10.91 28.02
CA CYS A 156 -13.88 9.97 27.15
C CYS A 156 -12.42 9.78 27.59
N SER A 157 -11.97 8.53 27.62
CA SER A 157 -10.56 8.21 27.83
C SER A 157 -9.74 8.46 26.56
N THR A 158 -8.52 8.99 26.73
CA THR A 158 -7.54 9.10 25.64
C THR A 158 -6.67 7.84 25.48
N GLU A 159 -6.79 6.87 26.38
CA GLU A 159 -5.90 5.69 26.41
C GLU A 159 -6.01 4.82 25.16
N TYR A 160 -7.23 4.65 24.62
CA TYR A 160 -7.44 3.93 23.36
C TYR A 160 -6.61 4.52 22.20
N PHE A 161 -6.47 5.84 22.16
CA PHE A 161 -5.77 6.57 21.10
C PHE A 161 -4.26 6.70 21.36
N LYS A 162 -3.76 6.21 22.48
CA LYS A 162 -2.32 6.07 22.78
C LYS A 162 -1.82 4.66 22.52
N ASP A 163 -2.72 3.68 22.48
CA ASP A 163 -2.41 2.27 22.26
C ASP A 163 -1.95 2.04 20.81
N GLN A 164 -0.70 1.57 20.67
CA GLN A 164 -0.08 1.33 19.38
C GLN A 164 -0.67 0.11 18.65
N ASP A 165 -1.21 -0.87 19.39
CA ASP A 165 -1.88 -2.04 18.81
C ASP A 165 -3.13 -1.60 18.03
N GLN A 166 -3.82 -0.57 18.54
CA GLN A 166 -4.98 0.01 17.88
C GLN A 166 -4.57 1.01 16.80
N MET A 167 -3.72 1.97 17.16
CA MET A 167 -3.46 3.15 16.32
C MET A 167 -2.61 2.85 15.10
N SER A 168 -1.79 1.79 15.12
CA SER A 168 -1.00 1.38 13.96
C SER A 168 -1.87 0.93 12.77
N ALA A 169 -3.02 0.30 13.04
CA ALA A 169 -3.93 -0.19 11.99
C ALA A 169 -4.96 0.83 11.52
N LEU A 170 -5.21 1.89 12.29
CA LEU A 170 -6.30 2.85 12.03
C LEU A 170 -5.87 4.01 11.14
N SER A 171 -6.52 4.13 9.98
CA SER A 171 -6.44 5.32 9.14
C SER A 171 -7.20 6.51 9.74
N THR A 172 -6.98 7.73 9.23
CA THR A 172 -7.61 8.92 9.83
C THR A 172 -9.09 8.91 9.51
N VAL A 173 -9.44 8.36 8.34
CA VAL A 173 -10.83 8.05 7.97
C VAL A 173 -11.47 7.11 9.00
N ALA A 174 -10.76 6.10 9.49
CA ALA A 174 -11.27 5.21 10.52
C ALA A 174 -11.46 5.95 11.87
N LEU A 175 -10.54 6.83 12.26
CA LEU A 175 -10.66 7.67 13.46
C LEU A 175 -11.86 8.62 13.37
N ALA A 176 -12.04 9.29 12.23
CA ALA A 176 -13.20 10.14 11.96
C ALA A 176 -14.52 9.37 12.05
N ARG A 177 -14.54 8.10 11.60
CA ARG A 177 -15.69 7.21 11.78
C ARG A 177 -15.96 6.91 13.25
N ILE A 178 -14.93 6.64 14.06
CA ILE A 178 -15.07 6.43 15.50
C ILE A 178 -15.62 7.69 16.17
N VAL A 179 -15.14 8.88 15.79
CA VAL A 179 -15.66 10.15 16.30
C VAL A 179 -17.17 10.27 16.03
N ARG A 180 -17.63 9.94 14.82
CA ARG A 180 -19.05 10.06 14.43
C ARG A 180 -19.96 8.98 14.95
N LEU A 181 -19.52 7.72 14.88
CA LEU A 181 -20.39 6.55 15.08
C LEU A 181 -20.04 5.77 16.35
N GLY A 182 -18.92 6.09 16.99
CA GLY A 182 -18.36 5.29 18.07
C GLY A 182 -17.86 3.93 17.61
N ASN A 183 -17.45 3.13 18.59
CA ASN A 183 -17.19 1.70 18.49
C ASN A 183 -17.57 1.03 19.83
N GLU A 184 -17.13 -0.21 20.07
CA GLU A 184 -17.45 -0.95 21.30
C GLU A 184 -16.83 -0.32 22.58
N GLU A 185 -15.73 0.43 22.45
CA GLU A 185 -14.98 1.01 23.57
C GLU A 185 -15.17 2.51 23.74
N ILE A 186 -15.47 3.22 22.65
CA ILE A 186 -15.59 4.67 22.56
C ILE A 186 -16.99 5.02 22.07
N PRO A 187 -17.81 5.74 22.87
CA PRO A 187 -19.13 6.17 22.42
C PRO A 187 -19.01 7.19 21.28
N ALA A 188 -20.03 7.32 20.44
CA ALA A 188 -20.11 8.41 19.48
C ALA A 188 -20.18 9.76 20.22
N PHE A 189 -19.33 10.72 19.83
CA PHE A 189 -19.33 12.07 20.42
C PHE A 189 -19.28 13.18 19.38
N GLY A 190 -19.10 12.85 18.10
CA GLY A 190 -18.94 13.79 17.00
C GLY A 190 -20.16 13.93 16.07
N GLU A 191 -21.33 13.40 16.44
CA GLU A 191 -22.53 13.43 15.58
C GLU A 191 -22.93 14.85 15.13
N ASN A 192 -22.64 15.86 15.94
CA ASN A 192 -22.97 17.27 15.66
C ASN A 192 -21.79 18.10 15.13
N LEU A 193 -20.63 17.48 14.91
CA LEU A 193 -19.46 18.19 14.38
C LEU A 193 -19.58 18.39 12.88
N SER A 194 -19.11 19.55 12.39
CA SER A 194 -18.89 19.75 10.96
C SER A 194 -17.86 18.75 10.42
N ASP A 195 -17.80 18.56 9.10
CA ASP A 195 -16.77 17.69 8.50
C ASP A 195 -15.35 18.17 8.86
N GLU A 196 -15.12 19.49 8.83
CA GLU A 196 -13.84 20.12 9.19
C GLU A 196 -13.48 19.90 10.65
N ASP A 197 -14.42 20.17 11.57
CA ASP A 197 -14.21 19.94 13.01
C ASP A 197 -13.99 18.46 13.33
N MET A 198 -14.69 17.56 12.64
CA MET A 198 -14.51 16.11 12.79
C MET A 198 -13.10 15.68 12.35
N TRP A 199 -12.60 16.20 11.23
CA TRP A 199 -11.23 15.91 10.80
C TRP A 199 -10.21 16.46 11.79
N ALA A 200 -10.38 17.70 12.28
CA ALA A 200 -9.51 18.27 13.30
C ALA A 200 -9.44 17.39 14.56
N VAL A 201 -10.59 16.89 15.04
CA VAL A 201 -10.65 15.93 16.14
C VAL A 201 -9.92 14.63 15.80
N ALA A 202 -10.12 14.06 14.61
CA ALA A 202 -9.45 12.83 14.20
C ALA A 202 -7.92 12.96 14.13
N GLU A 203 -7.41 14.09 13.63
CA GLU A 203 -5.95 14.37 13.61
C GLU A 203 -5.39 14.58 15.02
N TYR A 204 -6.15 15.26 15.90
CA TYR A 204 -5.78 15.34 17.31
C TYR A 204 -5.66 13.95 17.95
N LEU A 205 -6.66 13.08 17.74
CA LEU A 205 -6.63 11.72 18.27
C LEU A 205 -5.46 10.90 17.71
N ARG A 206 -5.12 11.06 16.44
CA ARG A 206 -3.92 10.47 15.84
C ARG A 206 -2.65 10.94 16.55
N SER A 207 -2.53 12.24 16.83
CA SER A 207 -1.34 12.82 17.45
C SER A 207 -1.03 12.26 18.85
N LEU A 208 -2.04 11.73 19.55
CA LEU A 208 -1.86 11.11 20.87
C LEU A 208 -1.03 9.83 20.84
N SER A 209 -0.91 9.21 19.67
CA SER A 209 -0.13 7.98 19.46
C SER A 209 1.36 8.22 19.26
N TYR A 210 1.83 9.47 19.30
CA TYR A 210 3.21 9.84 18.98
C TYR A 210 3.92 10.58 20.13
N ASP A 211 5.24 10.45 20.18
CA ASP A 211 6.12 11.23 21.05
C ASP A 211 6.66 12.45 20.30
N SER A 212 6.53 13.63 20.91
CA SER A 212 7.03 14.91 20.40
C SER A 212 8.25 15.44 21.17
N GLN A 213 8.81 14.65 22.10
CA GLN A 213 10.02 15.06 22.82
C GLN A 213 11.24 15.11 21.89
N PRO A 214 12.08 16.17 21.98
CA PRO A 214 13.31 16.24 21.22
C PRO A 214 14.29 15.15 21.64
N LEU A 215 15.08 14.65 20.67
CA LEU A 215 16.07 13.59 20.88
C LEU A 215 16.99 13.90 22.07
N THR A 216 16.86 13.12 23.14
CA THR A 216 17.85 13.09 24.22
C THR A 216 18.91 12.06 23.87
N VAL A 217 20.18 12.48 23.82
CA VAL A 217 21.32 11.59 23.54
C VAL A 217 21.37 10.49 24.61
N GLN A 218 20.89 9.29 24.29
CA GLN A 218 21.03 8.11 25.13
C GLN A 218 22.07 7.15 24.53
N THR A 219 23.17 7.02 25.27
CA THR A 219 24.21 6.00 25.06
C THR A 219 23.66 4.59 25.33
N GLN A 220 23.83 3.71 24.34
CA GLN A 220 23.60 2.25 24.27
C GLN A 220 24.21 1.45 25.47
N PRO A 221 23.95 0.13 25.63
CA PRO A 221 22.70 -0.64 25.76
C PRO A 221 22.58 -1.33 27.14
N THR A 222 21.40 -1.84 27.51
CA THR A 222 21.25 -2.79 28.63
C THR A 222 21.08 -4.23 28.12
N PRO A 223 21.72 -5.25 28.72
CA PRO A 223 21.73 -6.63 28.21
C PRO A 223 20.43 -7.39 28.51
N PHE A 224 20.07 -8.30 27.59
CA PHE A 224 19.11 -9.38 27.81
C PHE A 224 19.58 -10.30 28.95
N ASP A 225 18.77 -10.44 30.00
CA ASP A 225 18.93 -11.48 31.03
C ASP A 225 17.99 -12.65 30.71
N GLN A 226 18.59 -13.83 30.57
CA GLN A 226 17.90 -15.11 30.46
C GLN A 226 17.75 -15.71 31.86
N THR A 227 16.81 -16.67 32.00
CA THR A 227 16.50 -17.53 33.19
C THR A 227 15.31 -16.99 34.01
N GLN A 228 14.30 -17.74 34.48
CA GLN A 228 14.06 -19.16 34.80
C GLN A 228 12.54 -19.43 34.63
N ASP A 229 12.07 -20.43 33.90
CA ASP A 229 11.80 -21.82 34.32
C ASP A 229 11.14 -22.01 35.71
N LYS A 230 9.80 -22.18 35.77
CA LYS A 230 9.14 -23.34 36.40
C LYS A 230 7.60 -23.41 36.21
N PRO A 231 7.01 -24.63 36.19
CA PRO A 231 5.65 -24.94 35.70
C PRO A 231 4.62 -25.17 36.82
N VAL A 232 3.31 -25.31 36.49
CA VAL A 232 2.22 -26.05 37.21
C VAL A 232 0.82 -25.69 36.61
N PRO A 233 -0.21 -26.58 36.54
CA PRO A 233 -0.35 -27.72 35.62
C PRO A 233 -1.75 -27.77 34.92
N ALA A 234 -1.91 -28.70 33.99
CA ALA A 234 -3.20 -29.09 33.42
C ALA A 234 -4.02 -29.98 34.40
N THR A 235 -5.35 -29.88 34.31
CA THR A 235 -6.36 -30.98 34.28
C THR A 235 -7.64 -30.60 35.03
N ARG A 236 -8.77 -30.64 34.33
CA ARG A 236 -9.95 -31.47 34.69
C ARG A 236 -11.04 -31.43 33.59
N THR A 237 -11.46 -32.63 33.19
CA THR A 237 -12.70 -32.97 32.46
C THR A 237 -13.54 -33.88 33.39
N PRO A 238 -14.75 -34.34 33.01
CA PRO A 238 -16.07 -33.73 33.22
C PRO A 238 -16.95 -34.52 34.23
N ALA A 239 -18.14 -34.01 34.54
CA ALA A 239 -19.20 -34.81 35.17
C ALA A 239 -20.59 -34.49 34.59
N ALA A 240 -21.29 -35.57 34.24
CA ALA A 240 -22.70 -35.78 33.88
C ALA A 240 -23.68 -35.31 34.99
N SER A 241 -25.03 -35.29 34.90
CA SER A 241 -26.12 -35.62 33.96
C SER A 241 -27.42 -35.14 34.65
N ASP A 242 -28.44 -34.72 33.89
CA ASP A 242 -29.86 -35.11 34.05
C ASP A 242 -30.67 -34.34 32.98
N ALA A 243 -31.28 -35.01 32.00
CA ALA A 243 -32.55 -35.76 32.02
C ALA A 243 -33.79 -34.86 32.17
N GLY A 244 -34.55 -34.74 31.07
CA GLY A 244 -35.82 -34.02 31.03
C GLY A 244 -36.47 -34.06 29.65
N THR A 245 -36.95 -35.24 29.24
CA THR A 245 -37.79 -35.48 28.06
C THR A 245 -39.15 -34.77 28.17
N GLN A 246 -39.65 -34.20 27.08
CA GLN A 246 -41.06 -34.34 26.70
C GLN A 246 -41.27 -34.13 25.19
N SER A 247 -41.93 -35.11 24.59
CA SER A 247 -42.41 -35.17 23.21
C SER A 247 -43.61 -34.25 22.98
N ALA A 248 -43.81 -33.78 21.74
CA ALA A 248 -45.12 -33.82 21.06
C ALA A 248 -45.00 -33.43 19.58
N GLU A 249 -45.15 -34.44 18.74
CA GLU A 249 -45.88 -34.51 17.46
C GLU A 249 -46.70 -33.30 16.99
N GLY A 250 -46.67 -33.04 15.67
CA GLY A 250 -47.75 -32.30 14.98
C GLY A 250 -47.39 -31.73 13.60
N THR A 251 -47.43 -32.55 12.55
CA THR A 251 -47.58 -32.12 11.14
C THR A 251 -49.08 -32.01 10.80
N PRO A 252 -49.53 -31.01 10.04
CA PRO A 252 -49.91 -31.18 8.61
C PRO A 252 -49.45 -29.97 7.75
N SER A 253 -48.91 -30.04 6.53
CA SER A 253 -49.39 -30.55 5.22
C SER A 253 -50.77 -30.07 4.76
N GLU A 254 -50.82 -28.98 4.00
CA GLU A 254 -51.69 -28.70 2.83
C GLU A 254 -51.22 -27.34 2.24
N ALA A 255 -50.59 -27.26 1.07
CA ALA A 255 -51.16 -27.34 -0.28
C ALA A 255 -52.24 -26.27 -0.54
N GLU A 256 -51.83 -25.12 -1.10
CA GLU A 256 -52.73 -24.36 -1.97
C GLU A 256 -51.92 -23.72 -3.11
N GLN A 257 -52.23 -24.18 -4.33
CA GLN A 257 -51.76 -23.64 -5.60
C GLN A 257 -52.39 -22.27 -5.85
N ALA A 258 -51.58 -21.29 -6.23
CA ALA A 258 -52.03 -20.16 -7.02
C ALA A 258 -51.28 -20.15 -8.35
N GLN A 259 -51.98 -20.58 -9.42
CA GLN A 259 -51.63 -20.22 -10.79
C GLN A 259 -52.16 -18.81 -11.06
N VAL A 260 -51.30 -17.90 -11.53
CA VAL A 260 -51.71 -16.80 -12.40
C VAL A 260 -50.66 -16.62 -13.51
N THR A 261 -51.15 -16.91 -14.71
CA THR A 261 -50.78 -16.58 -16.10
C THR A 261 -49.80 -15.45 -16.43
N ASP A 262 -49.08 -15.74 -17.52
CA ASP A 262 -48.64 -14.90 -18.65
C ASP A 262 -47.58 -13.81 -18.43
N GLU A 263 -46.34 -14.20 -18.76
CA GLU A 263 -45.40 -13.51 -19.64
C GLU A 263 -45.59 -11.98 -19.77
N ALA A 264 -45.11 -11.25 -18.75
CA ALA A 264 -44.84 -9.83 -18.89
C ALA A 264 -43.54 -9.66 -19.69
N THR A 265 -43.66 -9.27 -20.96
CA THR A 265 -42.53 -8.68 -21.70
C THR A 265 -42.04 -7.46 -20.91
N PRO A 266 -40.75 -7.37 -20.50
CA PRO A 266 -40.28 -6.23 -19.71
C PRO A 266 -40.42 -4.95 -20.52
N VAL A 267 -41.12 -3.96 -19.97
CA VAL A 267 -41.09 -2.59 -20.48
C VAL A 267 -39.70 -2.05 -20.15
N PRO A 268 -38.91 -1.53 -21.12
CA PRO A 268 -37.60 -0.99 -20.84
C PRO A 268 -37.74 0.22 -19.90
N VAL A 269 -37.25 0.05 -18.67
CA VAL A 269 -37.10 1.15 -17.71
C VAL A 269 -35.90 1.98 -18.20
N GLN A 270 -36.07 3.29 -18.35
CA GLN A 270 -34.95 4.17 -18.73
C GLN A 270 -33.80 4.00 -17.71
N GLY A 271 -32.59 3.78 -18.21
CA GLY A 271 -31.40 3.52 -17.38
C GLY A 271 -31.15 2.05 -17.05
N PHE A 272 -32.02 1.12 -17.47
CA PHE A 272 -31.82 -0.32 -17.32
C PHE A 272 -31.59 -1.00 -18.68
N GLY A 273 -30.84 -2.10 -18.67
CA GLY A 273 -30.44 -2.85 -19.85
C GLY A 273 -30.18 -4.33 -19.55
N SER A 274 -29.49 -5.00 -20.48
CA SER A 274 -29.09 -6.40 -20.34
C SER A 274 -27.57 -6.56 -20.38
N VAL A 275 -27.06 -7.47 -19.54
CA VAL A 275 -25.65 -7.88 -19.55
C VAL A 275 -25.59 -9.37 -19.86
N SER A 276 -24.86 -9.71 -20.92
CA SER A 276 -24.72 -11.08 -21.40
C SER A 276 -23.26 -11.51 -21.44
N GLY A 277 -23.02 -12.81 -21.45
CA GLY A 277 -21.67 -13.35 -21.58
C GLY A 277 -21.68 -14.85 -21.90
N SER A 278 -20.49 -15.42 -21.97
CA SER A 278 -20.33 -16.85 -22.20
C SER A 278 -19.12 -17.40 -21.46
N ILE A 279 -19.18 -18.69 -21.14
CA ILE A 279 -18.08 -19.44 -20.57
C ILE A 279 -17.41 -20.23 -21.68
N GLU A 280 -16.14 -19.95 -21.93
CA GLU A 280 -15.29 -20.74 -22.81
C GLU A 280 -14.79 -21.95 -22.02
N ASN A 281 -15.47 -23.10 -22.18
CA ASN A 281 -15.11 -24.32 -21.45
C ASN A 281 -13.83 -24.96 -22.00
N LYS A 282 -12.73 -24.83 -21.25
CA LYS A 282 -11.42 -25.45 -21.51
C LYS A 282 -11.07 -26.57 -20.53
N THR A 283 -12.03 -27.02 -19.71
CA THR A 283 -11.80 -28.09 -18.73
C THR A 283 -11.57 -29.47 -19.37
N GLY A 284 -12.00 -29.65 -20.63
CA GLY A 284 -12.00 -30.94 -21.32
C GLY A 284 -13.13 -31.89 -20.90
N SER A 285 -14.05 -31.43 -20.04
CA SER A 285 -15.29 -32.12 -19.64
C SER A 285 -16.50 -31.23 -19.90
N ASP A 286 -17.72 -31.76 -19.80
CA ASP A 286 -18.94 -30.95 -19.90
C ASP A 286 -19.03 -29.94 -18.73
N LEU A 287 -19.70 -28.80 -18.95
CA LEU A 287 -19.91 -27.80 -17.91
C LEU A 287 -20.74 -28.39 -16.76
N PRO A 288 -20.41 -28.11 -15.48
CA PRO A 288 -21.23 -28.53 -14.35
C PRO A 288 -22.64 -27.92 -14.46
N SER A 289 -23.68 -28.73 -14.27
CA SER A 289 -25.07 -28.29 -14.36
C SER A 289 -25.48 -27.34 -13.22
N ASP A 290 -24.72 -27.32 -12.14
CA ASP A 290 -24.87 -26.48 -10.96
C ASP A 290 -23.96 -25.24 -10.98
N LEU A 291 -23.23 -25.01 -12.08
CA LEU A 291 -22.37 -23.83 -12.22
C LEU A 291 -23.21 -22.55 -12.21
N THR A 292 -22.95 -21.71 -11.22
CA THR A 292 -23.54 -20.37 -11.10
C THR A 292 -22.55 -19.32 -11.59
N ILE A 293 -23.08 -18.24 -12.15
CA ILE A 293 -22.31 -17.05 -12.53
C ILE A 293 -22.77 -15.86 -11.70
N THR A 294 -21.82 -15.08 -11.21
CA THR A 294 -22.07 -13.85 -10.46
C THR A 294 -21.66 -12.66 -11.31
N LEU A 295 -22.58 -11.77 -11.63
CA LEU A 295 -22.30 -10.47 -12.24
C LEU A 295 -21.97 -9.46 -11.14
N ARG A 296 -20.81 -8.83 -11.24
CA ARG A 296 -20.40 -7.71 -10.37
C ARG A 296 -20.40 -6.40 -11.13
N GLY A 297 -20.92 -5.36 -10.51
CA GLY A 297 -20.93 -3.99 -11.01
C GLY A 297 -20.18 -3.07 -10.07
N PHE A 298 -19.25 -2.30 -10.63
CA PHE A 298 -18.43 -1.35 -9.89
C PHE A 298 -18.62 0.07 -10.41
N GLU A 299 -18.61 1.02 -9.49
CA GLU A 299 -18.52 2.44 -9.80
C GLU A 299 -17.09 2.92 -9.58
N HIS A 300 -16.65 3.82 -10.46
CA HIS A 300 -15.40 4.54 -10.30
C HIS A 300 -15.73 6.03 -10.31
N ASP A 301 -15.22 6.76 -9.32
CA ASP A 301 -15.38 8.22 -9.29
C ASP A 301 -14.36 8.84 -10.25
N PHE A 302 -14.78 9.16 -11.47
CA PHE A 302 -13.92 9.82 -12.45
C PHE A 302 -13.56 11.26 -12.06
N ALA A 303 -14.24 11.87 -11.09
CA ALA A 303 -13.85 13.15 -10.52
C ALA A 303 -12.74 12.99 -9.47
N ASN A 304 -12.56 11.78 -8.92
CA ASN A 304 -11.47 11.42 -8.02
C ASN A 304 -10.77 10.13 -8.50
N PRO A 305 -9.79 10.23 -9.43
CA PRO A 305 -9.08 9.08 -9.98
C PRO A 305 -8.30 8.24 -8.94
N ASN A 306 -8.26 8.67 -7.67
CA ASN A 306 -7.65 7.95 -6.57
C ASN A 306 -8.67 7.17 -5.70
N ALA A 307 -9.98 7.40 -5.88
CA ALA A 307 -11.01 6.57 -5.28
C ALA A 307 -11.06 5.25 -6.07
N GLY A 308 -10.64 4.16 -5.43
CA GLY A 308 -10.73 2.82 -6.01
C GLY A 308 -12.16 2.48 -6.45
N THR A 309 -12.31 1.44 -7.27
CA THR A 309 -13.63 0.99 -7.72
C THR A 309 -14.46 0.47 -6.54
N GLN A 310 -15.64 1.01 -6.31
CA GLN A 310 -16.58 0.54 -5.30
C GLN A 310 -17.57 -0.46 -5.93
N GLU A 311 -17.73 -1.64 -5.33
CA GLU A 311 -18.78 -2.57 -5.74
C GLU A 311 -20.16 -2.00 -5.34
N VAL A 312 -21.06 -1.90 -6.31
CA VAL A 312 -22.42 -1.37 -6.14
C VAL A 312 -23.51 -2.35 -6.56
N LEU A 313 -23.15 -3.42 -7.28
CA LEU A 313 -24.07 -4.43 -7.76
C LEU A 313 -23.44 -5.82 -7.67
N THR A 314 -24.20 -6.77 -7.13
CA THR A 314 -23.91 -8.20 -7.20
C THR A 314 -25.19 -8.96 -7.53
N LEU A 315 -25.19 -9.69 -8.64
CA LEU A 315 -26.32 -10.50 -9.10
C LEU A 315 -25.85 -11.92 -9.42
N THR A 316 -26.59 -12.94 -8.99
CA THR A 316 -26.29 -14.34 -9.32
C THR A 316 -27.27 -14.86 -10.36
N GLY A 317 -26.75 -15.58 -11.36
CA GLY A 317 -27.50 -16.18 -12.45
C GLY A 317 -27.08 -17.63 -12.70
N SER A 318 -27.92 -18.35 -13.45
CA SER A 318 -27.61 -19.70 -13.93
C SER A 318 -26.93 -19.63 -15.29
N VAL A 319 -26.06 -20.60 -15.58
CA VAL A 319 -25.42 -20.76 -16.88
C VAL A 319 -26.21 -21.78 -17.70
N ASN A 320 -26.49 -21.45 -18.96
CA ASN A 320 -27.15 -22.37 -19.90
C ASN A 320 -26.21 -23.54 -20.25
N SER A 321 -26.78 -24.64 -20.77
CA SER A 321 -25.99 -25.82 -21.16
C SER A 321 -24.98 -25.55 -22.29
N ASP A 322 -25.18 -24.49 -23.07
CA ASP A 322 -24.24 -24.03 -24.10
C ASP A 322 -23.16 -23.08 -23.56
N GLY A 323 -23.14 -22.82 -22.25
CA GLY A 323 -22.20 -21.94 -21.58
C GLY A 323 -22.58 -20.46 -21.60
N THR A 324 -23.72 -20.08 -22.18
CA THR A 324 -24.18 -18.69 -22.21
C THR A 324 -24.88 -18.29 -20.92
N PHE A 325 -24.83 -17.01 -20.57
CA PHE A 325 -25.59 -16.44 -19.47
C PHE A 325 -26.03 -15.02 -19.80
N ALA A 326 -27.15 -14.59 -19.20
CA ALA A 326 -27.69 -13.26 -19.38
C ALA A 326 -28.38 -12.78 -18.10
N PHE A 327 -28.23 -11.49 -17.82
CA PHE A 327 -28.89 -10.76 -16.76
C PHE A 327 -29.73 -9.67 -17.39
N GLU A 328 -31.03 -9.70 -17.11
CA GLU A 328 -32.00 -8.73 -17.60
C GLU A 328 -32.35 -7.71 -16.52
N ASN A 329 -32.78 -6.52 -16.92
CA ASN A 329 -33.13 -5.42 -16.01
C ASN A 329 -31.98 -5.03 -15.07
N VAL A 330 -30.77 -4.92 -15.62
CA VAL A 330 -29.58 -4.43 -14.91
C VAL A 330 -29.48 -2.92 -15.06
N GLU A 331 -29.17 -2.19 -14.00
CA GLU A 331 -28.97 -0.73 -14.07
C GLU A 331 -27.65 -0.40 -14.79
N MET A 332 -27.70 0.43 -15.83
CA MET A 332 -26.60 0.72 -16.77
C MET A 332 -26.28 2.22 -16.81
N PRO A 333 -25.80 2.84 -15.71
CA PRO A 333 -25.33 4.20 -15.76
C PRO A 333 -24.00 4.28 -16.52
N GLU A 334 -23.75 5.42 -17.15
CA GLU A 334 -22.50 5.68 -17.85
C GLU A 334 -21.30 5.47 -16.92
N ASN A 335 -20.25 4.84 -17.45
CA ASN A 335 -19.01 4.49 -16.76
C ASN A 335 -19.09 3.42 -15.67
N ARG A 336 -20.22 2.74 -15.48
CA ARG A 336 -20.25 1.55 -14.62
C ARG A 336 -19.43 0.42 -15.24
N ILE A 337 -18.67 -0.29 -14.42
CA ILE A 337 -17.82 -1.40 -14.84
C ILE A 337 -18.51 -2.71 -14.50
N PHE A 338 -18.63 -3.61 -15.47
CA PHE A 338 -19.17 -4.94 -15.26
C PHE A 338 -18.15 -6.03 -15.55
N LEU A 339 -18.14 -7.07 -14.73
CA LEU A 339 -17.45 -8.33 -14.96
C LEU A 339 -18.28 -9.49 -14.41
N ALA A 340 -18.05 -10.69 -14.91
CA ALA A 340 -18.69 -11.90 -14.44
C ALA A 340 -17.68 -12.83 -13.78
N GLU A 341 -18.09 -13.50 -12.72
CA GLU A 341 -17.27 -14.43 -11.94
C GLU A 341 -17.96 -15.77 -11.78
N ALA A 342 -17.18 -16.85 -11.87
CA ALA A 342 -17.61 -18.20 -11.57
C ALA A 342 -16.67 -18.80 -10.52
N ASN A 343 -17.24 -19.39 -9.47
CA ASN A 343 -16.47 -20.23 -8.56
C ASN A 343 -16.42 -21.64 -9.13
N TYR A 344 -15.22 -22.15 -9.38
CA TYR A 344 -15.02 -23.52 -9.85
C TYR A 344 -13.93 -24.20 -9.02
N LYS A 345 -14.32 -25.27 -8.31
CA LYS A 345 -13.42 -26.04 -7.43
C LYS A 345 -12.63 -25.18 -6.43
N GLY A 346 -13.25 -24.13 -5.88
CA GLY A 346 -12.62 -23.24 -4.89
C GLY A 346 -11.74 -22.13 -5.47
N VAL A 347 -11.74 -21.96 -6.80
CA VAL A 347 -11.06 -20.84 -7.48
C VAL A 347 -12.11 -19.92 -8.09
N GLU A 348 -12.05 -18.63 -7.74
CA GLU A 348 -12.90 -17.59 -8.32
C GLU A 348 -12.28 -17.09 -9.63
N ILE A 349 -12.93 -17.40 -10.74
CA ILE A 349 -12.46 -17.08 -12.09
C ILE A 349 -13.31 -15.93 -12.61
N ALA A 350 -12.66 -14.85 -13.06
CA ALA A 350 -13.33 -13.67 -13.57
C ALA A 350 -13.20 -13.56 -15.10
N SER A 351 -14.21 -12.97 -15.75
CA SER A 351 -14.11 -12.48 -17.12
C SER A 351 -13.25 -11.21 -17.19
N GLY A 352 -12.90 -10.79 -18.41
CA GLY A 352 -12.54 -9.40 -18.63
C GLY A 352 -13.72 -8.47 -18.26
N PHE A 353 -13.43 -7.18 -18.05
CA PHE A 353 -14.46 -6.20 -17.72
C PHE A 353 -14.92 -5.40 -18.95
N VAL A 354 -16.11 -4.81 -18.86
CA VAL A 354 -16.63 -3.83 -19.83
C VAL A 354 -17.12 -2.61 -19.06
N ILE A 355 -16.87 -1.42 -19.63
CA ILE A 355 -17.36 -0.15 -19.11
C ILE A 355 -18.59 0.25 -19.92
N VAL A 356 -19.67 0.65 -19.25
CA VAL A 356 -20.90 1.12 -19.90
C VAL A 356 -20.67 2.47 -20.58
N GLU A 357 -20.94 2.55 -21.88
CA GLU A 357 -20.92 3.82 -22.63
C GLU A 357 -22.26 4.58 -22.50
N ALA A 358 -22.23 5.89 -22.74
CA ALA A 358 -23.41 6.74 -22.65
C ALA A 358 -24.58 6.23 -23.53
N GLY A 359 -25.72 5.94 -22.90
CA GLY A 359 -26.93 5.46 -23.59
C GLY A 359 -26.90 3.98 -23.99
N GLN A 360 -25.88 3.22 -23.59
CA GLN A 360 -25.79 1.80 -23.85
C GLN A 360 -26.80 1.01 -23.00
N THR A 361 -27.57 0.13 -23.64
CA THR A 361 -28.64 -0.66 -23.00
C THR A 361 -28.43 -2.16 -23.12
N SER A 362 -27.37 -2.60 -23.81
CA SER A 362 -26.97 -4.01 -23.86
C SER A 362 -25.45 -4.11 -23.95
N ILE A 363 -24.87 -4.97 -23.11
CA ILE A 363 -23.45 -5.26 -23.04
C ILE A 363 -23.22 -6.77 -23.15
N THR A 364 -22.14 -7.15 -23.85
CA THR A 364 -21.62 -8.51 -23.86
C THR A 364 -20.21 -8.51 -23.25
N LEU A 365 -20.04 -9.26 -22.18
CA LEU A 365 -18.76 -9.43 -21.48
C LEU A 365 -17.82 -10.34 -22.30
N PRO A 366 -16.49 -10.12 -22.22
CA PRO A 366 -15.51 -11.05 -22.74
C PRO A 366 -15.75 -12.48 -22.21
N PRO A 367 -15.52 -13.53 -23.03
CA PRO A 367 -15.70 -14.90 -22.57
C PRO A 367 -14.86 -15.21 -21.34
N LEU A 368 -15.47 -15.86 -20.35
CA LEU A 368 -14.79 -16.36 -19.16
C LEU A 368 -14.19 -17.73 -19.49
N ALA A 369 -12.86 -17.80 -19.57
CA ALA A 369 -12.16 -19.05 -19.86
C ALA A 369 -12.11 -19.94 -18.62
N LEU A 370 -12.83 -21.06 -18.66
CA LEU A 370 -12.91 -22.02 -17.55
C LEU A 370 -11.92 -23.16 -17.78
N TYR A 371 -10.88 -23.22 -16.97
CA TYR A 371 -9.88 -24.31 -16.98
C TYR A 371 -10.12 -25.28 -15.83
N ASP A 372 -9.69 -26.54 -16.00
CA ASP A 372 -9.68 -27.48 -14.87
C ASP A 372 -8.63 -27.08 -13.82
N VAL A 373 -8.86 -27.41 -12.55
CA VAL A 373 -7.99 -27.05 -11.42
C VAL A 373 -7.21 -28.27 -10.94
N THR A 374 -5.91 -28.11 -10.71
CA THR A 374 -5.01 -29.16 -10.21
C THR A 374 -4.10 -28.59 -9.12
N ASP A 375 -3.72 -29.42 -8.15
CA ASP A 375 -2.75 -29.11 -7.09
C ASP A 375 -1.31 -29.56 -7.45
N ASP A 376 -1.13 -30.10 -8.65
CA ASP A 376 0.14 -30.61 -9.15
C ASP A 376 1.03 -29.45 -9.64
N THR A 377 1.83 -28.93 -8.73
CA THR A 377 2.79 -27.85 -9.00
C THR A 377 3.91 -28.23 -9.95
N SER A 378 4.11 -29.53 -10.24
CA SER A 378 5.13 -29.98 -11.21
C SER A 378 4.83 -29.57 -12.66
N MET A 379 3.61 -29.08 -12.92
CA MET A 379 3.22 -28.50 -14.21
C MET A 379 3.83 -27.10 -14.46
N LEU A 380 4.42 -26.48 -13.43
CA LEU A 380 5.05 -25.17 -13.53
C LEU A 380 6.53 -25.30 -13.90
N THR A 381 7.04 -24.31 -14.63
CA THR A 381 8.47 -24.18 -14.91
C THR A 381 8.98 -22.84 -14.42
N VAL A 382 10.19 -22.81 -13.85
CA VAL A 382 10.90 -21.57 -13.55
C VAL A 382 11.74 -21.22 -14.79
N ASP A 383 11.32 -20.18 -15.50
CA ASP A 383 12.07 -19.67 -16.64
C ASP A 383 13.38 -19.04 -16.15
N GLU A 384 13.29 -18.27 -15.06
CA GLU A 384 14.42 -17.53 -14.51
C GLU A 384 14.36 -17.44 -12.98
N LEU A 385 15.54 -17.60 -12.34
CA LEU A 385 15.76 -17.38 -10.91
C LEU A 385 16.91 -16.39 -10.74
N ASP A 386 16.59 -15.15 -10.39
CA ASP A 386 17.57 -14.11 -10.12
C ASP A 386 17.79 -13.96 -8.61
N MET A 387 19.00 -14.23 -8.15
CA MET A 387 19.38 -14.18 -6.73
C MET A 387 20.32 -13.01 -6.48
N PHE A 388 19.83 -12.00 -5.75
CA PHE A 388 20.60 -10.84 -5.35
C PHE A 388 21.11 -11.00 -3.93
N PHE A 389 22.43 -10.99 -3.77
CA PHE A 389 23.09 -11.03 -2.47
C PHE A 389 23.47 -9.61 -2.05
N SER A 390 23.05 -9.22 -0.85
CA SER A 390 23.54 -8.04 -0.14
C SER A 390 24.39 -8.50 1.05
N ALA A 391 25.53 -7.83 1.26
CA ALA A 391 26.45 -8.14 2.35
C ALA A 391 26.73 -6.91 3.23
N GLN A 392 25.74 -6.02 3.33
CA GLN A 392 25.79 -4.80 4.15
C GLN A 392 25.87 -5.12 5.64
N ASN A 393 25.27 -6.23 6.07
CA ASN A 393 25.38 -6.76 7.42
C ASN A 393 26.66 -7.59 7.56
N GLU A 394 27.54 -7.26 8.52
CA GLU A 394 28.83 -7.96 8.69
C GLU A 394 28.68 -9.47 8.97
N GLY A 395 27.53 -9.89 9.54
CA GLY A 395 27.26 -11.26 9.95
C GLY A 395 26.32 -12.07 9.06
N SER A 396 25.70 -11.46 8.05
CA SER A 396 24.69 -12.13 7.20
C SER A 396 24.70 -11.67 5.76
N TYR A 397 24.21 -12.52 4.88
CA TYR A 397 23.76 -12.17 3.54
C TYR A 397 22.25 -12.00 3.55
N ASP A 398 21.78 -10.85 3.07
CA ASP A 398 20.37 -10.69 2.73
C ASP A 398 20.21 -11.08 1.25
N VAL A 399 19.30 -12.02 1.01
CA VAL A 399 19.10 -12.64 -0.30
C VAL A 399 17.69 -12.37 -0.78
N ILE A 400 17.59 -11.69 -1.92
CA ILE A 400 16.33 -11.50 -2.65
C ILE A 400 16.37 -12.42 -3.86
N ALA A 401 15.45 -13.36 -3.93
CA ALA A 401 15.30 -14.28 -5.05
C ALA A 401 14.05 -13.95 -5.84
N LEU A 402 14.21 -13.43 -7.06
CA LEU A 402 13.13 -13.25 -8.01
C LEU A 402 12.97 -14.52 -8.83
N TYR A 403 11.82 -15.16 -8.69
CA TYR A 403 11.42 -16.28 -9.53
C TYR A 403 10.44 -15.81 -10.58
N THR A 404 10.73 -16.16 -11.84
CA THR A 404 9.83 -15.98 -12.97
C THR A 404 9.35 -17.35 -13.44
N PHE A 405 8.05 -17.59 -13.32
CA PHE A 405 7.42 -18.88 -13.65
C PHE A 405 6.51 -18.77 -14.87
N ARG A 406 6.27 -19.92 -15.48
CA ARG A 406 5.26 -20.08 -16.51
C ARG A 406 4.34 -21.24 -16.16
N ASN A 407 3.04 -21.00 -16.28
CA ASN A 407 2.06 -22.07 -16.35
C ASN A 407 1.73 -22.33 -17.83
N ALA A 408 2.52 -23.19 -18.47
CA ALA A 408 2.29 -23.62 -19.85
C ALA A 408 1.30 -24.80 -19.95
N SER A 409 0.68 -25.19 -18.84
CA SER A 409 -0.31 -26.27 -18.83
C SER A 409 -1.67 -25.79 -19.34
N GLY A 410 -2.58 -26.72 -19.60
CA GLY A 410 -3.98 -26.41 -19.90
C GLY A 410 -4.88 -26.32 -18.65
N ARG A 411 -4.29 -26.13 -17.46
CA ARG A 411 -4.98 -26.19 -16.17
C ARG A 411 -4.59 -25.03 -15.27
N ILE A 412 -5.50 -24.65 -14.38
CA ILE A 412 -5.17 -23.76 -13.25
C ILE A 412 -4.41 -24.59 -12.22
N VAL A 413 -3.21 -24.15 -11.87
CA VAL A 413 -2.40 -24.76 -10.81
C VAL A 413 -2.70 -24.03 -9.51
N SER A 414 -3.35 -24.71 -8.57
CA SER A 414 -3.61 -24.23 -7.22
C SER A 414 -2.47 -24.59 -6.29
N VAL A 415 -2.11 -23.66 -5.42
CA VAL A 415 -0.97 -23.73 -4.51
C VAL A 415 -1.45 -23.40 -3.09
N SER A 416 -1.52 -24.41 -2.25
CA SER A 416 -1.77 -24.27 -0.82
C SER A 416 -0.49 -23.83 -0.11
N MET A 417 -0.56 -22.76 0.68
CA MET A 417 0.56 -22.28 1.50
C MET A 417 0.57 -22.85 2.92
N GLY A 418 -0.49 -23.58 3.28
CA GLY A 418 -0.68 -24.16 4.60
C GLY A 418 -0.64 -23.13 5.74
N THR A 419 -0.60 -23.62 6.98
CA THR A 419 -0.60 -22.75 8.16
C THR A 419 0.71 -21.97 8.35
N ALA A 420 1.80 -22.42 7.74
CA ALA A 420 3.11 -21.80 7.82
C ALA A 420 3.29 -20.65 6.81
N GLN A 421 2.32 -20.42 5.91
CA GLN A 421 2.39 -19.40 4.87
C GLN A 421 3.64 -19.56 3.98
N GLU A 422 4.00 -20.80 3.65
CA GLU A 422 5.16 -21.12 2.82
C GLU A 422 4.73 -21.66 1.45
N ILE A 423 5.41 -21.21 0.39
CA ILE A 423 5.16 -21.73 -0.96
C ILE A 423 5.89 -23.09 -1.10
N PRO A 424 5.18 -24.22 -1.26
CA PRO A 424 5.79 -25.55 -1.10
C PRO A 424 6.97 -25.83 -2.04
N PHE A 425 6.92 -25.28 -3.26
CA PHE A 425 7.93 -25.48 -4.29
C PHE A 425 9.06 -24.44 -4.29
N LEU A 426 8.97 -23.39 -3.48
CA LEU A 426 10.04 -22.40 -3.29
C LEU A 426 10.76 -22.68 -2.00
N LYS A 427 11.99 -23.20 -2.11
CA LYS A 427 12.84 -23.46 -0.95
C LYS A 427 13.87 -22.37 -0.83
N PHE A 428 14.09 -21.92 0.40
CA PHE A 428 15.22 -21.07 0.74
C PHE A 428 16.52 -21.88 0.80
N PRO A 429 17.69 -21.23 0.69
CA PRO A 429 18.96 -21.89 0.93
C PRO A 429 19.01 -22.58 2.30
N GLU A 430 19.70 -23.71 2.38
CA GLU A 430 19.88 -24.47 3.62
C GLU A 430 20.54 -23.58 4.69
N GLY A 431 19.87 -23.45 5.84
CA GLY A 431 20.32 -22.60 6.94
C GLY A 431 19.89 -21.13 6.85
N ALA A 432 19.18 -20.74 5.78
CA ALA A 432 18.59 -19.41 5.68
C ALA A 432 17.28 -19.29 6.47
N GLN A 433 17.03 -18.10 6.99
CA GLN A 433 15.74 -17.70 7.54
C GLN A 433 14.91 -17.05 6.43
N GLY A 434 13.77 -17.66 6.08
CA GLY A 434 12.79 -17.06 5.18
C GLY A 434 12.08 -15.88 5.84
N LEU A 435 11.96 -14.76 5.13
CA LEU A 435 11.34 -13.52 5.61
C LEU A 435 9.97 -13.25 4.95
N GLY A 436 9.68 -13.91 3.84
CA GLY A 436 8.37 -13.84 3.18
C GLY A 436 8.44 -13.91 1.66
N TYR A 437 7.28 -13.72 1.03
CA TYR A 437 7.10 -13.71 -0.42
C TYR A 437 6.29 -12.49 -0.86
N GLU A 438 6.48 -12.05 -2.08
CA GLU A 438 5.72 -10.96 -2.69
C GLU A 438 5.50 -11.22 -4.18
N ALA A 439 4.30 -10.94 -4.67
CA ALA A 439 3.97 -11.03 -6.09
C ALA A 439 4.49 -9.78 -6.84
N VAL A 440 5.06 -9.97 -8.02
CA VAL A 440 5.52 -8.87 -8.87
C VAL A 440 4.35 -8.23 -9.59
N GLN A 441 4.25 -6.89 -9.53
CA GLN A 441 3.10 -6.15 -10.08
C GLN A 441 3.00 -6.21 -11.62
N ASP A 442 4.11 -6.27 -12.34
CA ASP A 442 4.15 -6.38 -13.82
C ASP A 442 4.20 -7.85 -14.31
N SER A 443 3.56 -8.75 -13.56
CA SER A 443 3.49 -10.18 -13.88
C SER A 443 2.04 -10.63 -14.03
N ALA A 444 1.84 -11.85 -14.53
CA ALA A 444 0.51 -12.43 -14.60
C ALA A 444 -0.15 -12.45 -13.21
N ARG A 445 -1.44 -12.12 -13.16
CA ARG A 445 -2.18 -11.98 -11.89
C ARG A 445 -2.42 -13.34 -11.24
N PHE A 446 -2.04 -13.46 -9.98
CA PHE A 446 -2.41 -14.58 -9.12
C PHE A 446 -3.89 -14.50 -8.72
N ILE A 447 -4.56 -15.65 -8.63
CA ILE A 447 -5.93 -15.76 -8.15
C ILE A 447 -5.85 -16.19 -6.68
N SER A 448 -6.47 -15.45 -5.76
CA SER A 448 -6.50 -15.84 -4.35
C SER A 448 -7.39 -17.08 -4.14
N THR A 449 -6.97 -17.99 -3.26
CA THR A 449 -7.78 -19.12 -2.80
C THR A 449 -7.88 -19.11 -1.27
N ASP A 450 -8.75 -19.93 -0.69
CA ASP A 450 -8.97 -19.97 0.77
C ASP A 450 -7.69 -20.24 1.58
N ASP A 451 -6.74 -20.98 1.00
CA ASP A 451 -5.54 -21.48 1.67
C ASP A 451 -4.23 -21.12 0.92
N GLY A 452 -4.29 -20.21 -0.06
CA GLY A 452 -3.14 -19.79 -0.85
C GLY A 452 -3.51 -19.04 -2.11
N PHE A 453 -3.00 -19.51 -3.25
CA PHE A 453 -3.21 -18.86 -4.54
C PHE A 453 -3.26 -19.87 -5.68
N ALA A 454 -3.72 -19.42 -6.84
CA ALA A 454 -3.76 -20.21 -8.06
C ALA A 454 -3.21 -19.41 -9.25
N MET A 455 -2.65 -20.14 -10.21
CA MET A 455 -2.08 -19.61 -11.44
C MET A 455 -2.82 -20.22 -12.62
N ALA A 456 -3.54 -19.38 -13.37
CA ALA A 456 -4.15 -19.79 -14.62
C ALA A 456 -3.09 -19.93 -15.74
N PRO A 457 -3.40 -20.65 -16.83
CA PRO A 457 -2.58 -20.57 -18.04
C PRO A 457 -2.50 -19.12 -18.53
N SER A 458 -1.28 -18.62 -18.77
CA SER A 458 -1.02 -17.22 -19.13
C SER A 458 0.15 -17.10 -20.10
N GLU A 459 0.03 -16.18 -21.06
CA GLU A 459 1.13 -15.80 -21.97
C GLU A 459 2.16 -14.88 -21.26
N GLN A 460 1.73 -14.13 -20.24
CA GLN A 460 2.61 -13.38 -19.36
C GLN A 460 3.15 -14.29 -18.26
N SER A 461 4.43 -14.15 -17.94
CA SER A 461 5.05 -14.91 -16.84
C SER A 461 4.56 -14.42 -15.48
N TYR A 462 4.53 -15.32 -14.50
CA TYR A 462 4.27 -15.02 -13.09
C TYR A 462 5.58 -14.66 -12.39
N GLY A 463 5.55 -13.68 -11.49
CA GLY A 463 6.72 -13.24 -10.73
C GLY A 463 6.50 -13.34 -9.23
N ILE A 464 7.43 -13.98 -8.51
CA ILE A 464 7.45 -14.00 -7.03
C ILE A 464 8.84 -13.62 -6.54
N LEU A 465 8.91 -12.62 -5.68
CA LEU A 465 10.08 -12.31 -4.87
C LEU A 465 10.03 -13.13 -3.59
N ALA A 466 11.13 -13.82 -3.26
CA ALA A 466 11.31 -14.52 -2.00
C ALA A 466 12.48 -13.89 -1.24
N TYR A 467 12.23 -13.51 0.02
CA TYR A 467 13.20 -12.81 0.86
C TYR A 467 13.77 -13.77 1.90
N SER A 468 15.08 -13.76 2.08
CA SER A 468 15.73 -14.55 3.13
C SER A 468 17.01 -13.93 3.65
N SER A 469 17.43 -14.33 4.86
CA SER A 469 18.73 -13.95 5.41
C SER A 469 19.53 -15.20 5.78
N LEU A 470 20.83 -15.20 5.52
CA LEU A 470 21.72 -16.34 5.72
C LEU A 470 23.00 -15.91 6.45
N ALA A 471 23.45 -16.71 7.42
CA ALA A 471 24.69 -16.43 8.14
C ALA A 471 25.91 -16.38 7.20
N ARG A 472 26.71 -15.32 7.33
CA ARG A 472 27.87 -15.05 6.48
C ARG A 472 29.16 -15.55 7.11
N GLN A 473 30.00 -16.19 6.30
CA GLN A 473 31.36 -16.60 6.62
C GLN A 473 32.30 -16.10 5.51
N LYS A 474 33.63 -16.27 5.70
CA LYS A 474 34.62 -15.90 4.66
C LYS A 474 34.36 -16.59 3.33
N GLU A 475 33.94 -17.85 3.42
CA GLU A 475 33.44 -18.66 2.32
C GLU A 475 32.12 -19.26 2.79
N THR A 476 31.01 -18.86 2.17
CA THR A 476 29.69 -19.40 2.49
C THR A 476 29.23 -20.27 1.34
N GLN A 477 29.04 -21.56 1.61
CA GLN A 477 28.42 -22.47 0.66
C GLN A 477 26.90 -22.28 0.68
N ILE A 478 26.34 -21.93 -0.46
CA ILE A 478 24.91 -21.85 -0.72
C ILE A 478 24.47 -23.20 -1.30
N SER A 479 23.43 -23.77 -0.71
CA SER A 479 22.83 -25.03 -1.13
C SER A 479 21.31 -24.86 -1.06
N GLN A 480 20.65 -24.74 -2.19
CA GLN A 480 19.20 -24.54 -2.26
C GLN A 480 18.53 -25.70 -3.03
N PRO A 481 17.63 -26.47 -2.40
CA PRO A 481 16.85 -27.48 -3.09
C PRO A 481 15.91 -26.85 -4.13
N LEU A 482 15.89 -27.38 -5.35
CA LEU A 482 14.99 -26.96 -6.41
C LEU A 482 13.87 -27.99 -6.54
N VAL A 483 12.62 -27.59 -6.27
CA VAL A 483 11.46 -28.47 -6.44
C VAL A 483 11.00 -28.48 -7.91
N LEU A 484 11.06 -27.32 -8.56
CA LEU A 484 10.74 -27.14 -9.98
C LEU A 484 12.01 -27.09 -10.83
N PRO A 485 11.94 -27.41 -12.14
CA PRO A 485 13.05 -27.19 -13.04
C PRO A 485 13.30 -25.69 -13.22
N VAL A 486 14.58 -25.29 -13.27
CA VAL A 486 15.01 -23.90 -13.46
C VAL A 486 15.86 -23.81 -14.73
N SER A 487 15.39 -23.04 -15.71
CA SER A 487 16.07 -22.93 -17.01
C SER A 487 17.37 -22.13 -16.89
N LEU A 488 17.30 -20.98 -16.20
CA LEU A 488 18.43 -20.09 -15.92
C LEU A 488 18.36 -19.61 -14.46
N ALA A 489 19.45 -19.74 -13.73
CA ALA A 489 19.64 -19.08 -12.45
C ALA A 489 20.76 -18.04 -12.59
N ARG A 490 20.48 -16.76 -12.30
CA ARG A 490 21.50 -15.70 -12.22
C ARG A 490 21.76 -15.34 -10.78
N ILE A 491 23.02 -15.06 -10.48
CA ILE A 491 23.50 -14.75 -9.15
C ILE A 491 24.23 -13.42 -9.24
N PHE A 492 23.74 -12.45 -8.48
CA PHE A 492 24.27 -11.10 -8.38
C PHE A 492 24.92 -10.95 -7.01
N VAL A 493 26.24 -10.78 -6.99
CA VAL A 493 26.99 -10.47 -5.76
C VAL A 493 27.64 -9.09 -5.89
N PRO A 494 27.81 -8.32 -4.80
CA PRO A 494 28.46 -7.02 -4.85
C PRO A 494 29.87 -7.10 -5.45
N ASP A 495 30.34 -6.00 -6.04
CA ASP A 495 31.72 -5.92 -6.50
C ASP A 495 32.72 -6.23 -5.38
N GLY A 496 33.84 -6.90 -5.70
CA GLY A 496 34.78 -7.45 -4.72
C GLY A 496 34.45 -8.86 -4.22
N MET A 497 33.23 -9.34 -4.46
CA MET A 497 32.82 -10.71 -4.16
C MET A 497 32.86 -11.62 -5.39
N LYS A 498 32.96 -12.94 -5.13
CA LYS A 498 33.05 -13.96 -6.18
C LYS A 498 32.16 -15.15 -5.88
N VAL A 499 31.69 -15.77 -6.96
CA VAL A 499 30.90 -17.00 -6.93
C VAL A 499 31.69 -18.11 -7.62
N GLU A 500 31.87 -19.23 -6.93
CA GLU A 500 32.50 -20.43 -7.47
C GLU A 500 31.56 -21.63 -7.35
N GLY A 501 31.52 -22.50 -8.34
CA GLY A 501 30.67 -23.68 -8.28
C GLY A 501 30.67 -24.49 -9.56
N ASN A 502 30.02 -25.65 -9.52
CA ASN A 502 29.86 -26.48 -10.69
C ASN A 502 28.89 -25.80 -11.68
N ARG A 503 29.31 -25.68 -12.95
CA ARG A 503 28.53 -25.02 -14.03
C ARG A 503 28.28 -23.51 -13.84
N VAL A 504 28.96 -22.87 -12.91
CA VAL A 504 28.94 -21.41 -12.77
C VAL A 504 29.70 -20.79 -13.93
N THR A 505 29.04 -19.89 -14.66
CA THR A 505 29.65 -19.08 -15.73
C THR A 505 29.61 -17.63 -15.30
N GLN A 506 30.75 -16.94 -15.34
CA GLN A 506 30.79 -15.49 -15.04
C GLN A 506 30.34 -14.72 -16.28
N GLU A 507 29.34 -13.84 -16.10
CA GLU A 507 28.82 -12.98 -17.17
C GLU A 507 29.50 -11.61 -17.18
N GLY A 508 29.96 -11.15 -16.02
CA GLY A 508 30.71 -9.91 -15.83
C GLY A 508 30.04 -8.95 -14.85
N ALA A 509 30.56 -7.73 -14.79
CA ALA A 509 30.01 -6.68 -13.93
C ALA A 509 28.79 -6.02 -14.60
N GLN A 510 27.72 -5.83 -13.84
CA GLN A 510 26.52 -5.09 -14.23
C GLN A 510 26.25 -4.01 -13.20
N SER A 511 25.97 -2.79 -13.66
CA SER A 511 25.52 -1.71 -12.79
C SER A 511 24.00 -1.71 -12.74
N ILE A 512 23.44 -1.85 -11.55
CA ILE A 512 22.00 -1.83 -11.28
C ILE A 512 21.79 -0.77 -10.22
N GLN A 513 21.12 0.34 -10.58
CA GLN A 513 20.82 1.46 -9.67
C GLN A 513 22.05 2.09 -9.00
N GLY A 514 23.17 2.20 -9.73
CA GLY A 514 24.43 2.78 -9.21
C GLY A 514 25.27 1.81 -8.38
N LEU A 515 24.75 0.62 -8.04
CA LEU A 515 25.51 -0.45 -7.40
C LEU A 515 26.07 -1.38 -8.47
N THR A 516 27.35 -1.73 -8.34
CA THR A 516 28.01 -2.66 -9.26
C THR A 516 27.95 -4.07 -8.70
N TYR A 517 27.33 -4.97 -9.47
CA TYR A 517 27.24 -6.40 -9.17
C TYR A 517 28.11 -7.20 -10.12
N GLN A 518 28.79 -8.20 -9.61
CA GLN A 518 29.34 -9.29 -10.42
C GLN A 518 28.23 -10.32 -10.64
N THR A 519 27.95 -10.59 -11.92
CA THR A 519 26.86 -11.46 -12.34
C THR A 519 27.41 -12.80 -12.81
N TYR A 520 26.75 -13.86 -12.37
CA TYR A 520 27.08 -15.24 -12.71
C TYR A 520 25.81 -15.99 -13.09
N SER A 521 25.92 -16.98 -13.98
CA SER A 521 24.79 -17.80 -14.39
C SER A 521 25.06 -19.29 -14.29
N ILE A 522 23.98 -20.02 -14.04
CA ILE A 522 23.92 -21.49 -14.06
C ILE A 522 22.68 -21.86 -14.87
N THR A 523 22.83 -22.77 -15.84
CA THR A 523 21.74 -23.15 -16.76
C THR A 523 21.42 -24.64 -16.67
N GLY A 524 20.18 -25.00 -17.03
CA GLY A 524 19.74 -26.39 -17.16
C GLY A 524 19.71 -27.16 -15.84
N LEU A 525 19.03 -26.59 -14.84
CA LEU A 525 18.85 -27.19 -13.51
C LEU A 525 17.56 -28.01 -13.49
N ASN A 526 17.66 -29.26 -13.06
CA ASN A 526 16.52 -30.18 -13.07
C ASN A 526 15.70 -30.08 -11.78
N ALA A 527 14.41 -30.44 -11.85
CA ALA A 527 13.59 -30.64 -10.67
C ALA A 527 14.21 -31.69 -9.73
N GLY A 528 14.21 -31.42 -8.43
CA GLY A 528 14.83 -32.26 -7.39
C GLY A 528 16.35 -32.08 -7.24
N GLU A 529 16.99 -31.28 -8.08
CA GLU A 529 18.41 -30.95 -7.97
C GLU A 529 18.68 -29.93 -6.84
N LYS A 530 19.92 -29.83 -6.37
CA LYS A 530 20.36 -28.73 -5.50
C LYS A 530 21.15 -27.71 -6.30
N LEU A 531 20.74 -26.45 -6.23
CA LEU A 531 21.54 -25.32 -6.66
C LEU A 531 22.66 -25.11 -5.63
N THR A 532 23.90 -25.37 -6.03
CA THR A 532 25.06 -25.30 -5.13
C THR A 532 26.17 -24.43 -5.70
N PHE A 533 26.57 -23.42 -4.94
CA PHE A 533 27.70 -22.54 -5.25
C PHE A 533 28.26 -21.96 -3.95
N THR A 534 29.49 -21.48 -4.00
CA THR A 534 30.18 -20.83 -2.88
C THR A 534 30.32 -19.35 -3.17
N VAL A 535 29.86 -18.52 -2.23
CA VAL A 535 30.06 -17.08 -2.26
C VAL A 535 31.23 -16.75 -1.32
N SER A 536 32.19 -15.98 -1.83
CA SER A 536 33.36 -15.58 -1.05
C SER A 536 33.77 -14.14 -1.34
N GLY A 537 34.62 -13.60 -0.47
CA GLY A 537 35.11 -12.23 -0.55
C GLY A 537 34.30 -11.26 0.31
N SER A 538 34.68 -10.00 0.19
CA SER A 538 33.95 -8.88 0.78
C SER A 538 33.52 -7.96 -0.33
N PRO A 539 32.39 -7.26 -0.17
CA PRO A 539 32.13 -6.10 -0.98
C PRO A 539 33.39 -5.24 -0.92
N ASN A 540 33.90 -4.86 -2.09
CA ASN A 540 34.64 -3.61 -2.13
C ASN A 540 33.67 -2.62 -1.51
N ASP A 541 34.09 -1.92 -0.44
CA ASP A 541 33.36 -0.71 -0.02
C ASP A 541 33.02 -0.03 -1.33
N ALA A 542 31.74 0.28 -1.54
CA ALA A 542 31.42 1.24 -2.56
C ALA A 542 32.38 2.37 -2.24
N ALA A 543 33.38 2.56 -3.10
CA ALA A 543 34.02 3.84 -3.13
C ALA A 543 32.80 4.74 -3.29
N SER A 544 32.44 5.47 -2.22
CA SER A 544 32.24 6.91 -2.38
C SER A 544 33.23 7.28 -3.46
N ASP A 545 32.79 7.64 -4.66
CA ASP A 545 33.66 7.87 -5.79
C ASP A 545 34.91 8.68 -5.36
N GLU A 546 35.97 7.99 -4.94
CA GLU A 546 37.27 8.56 -4.62
C GLU A 546 38.07 8.70 -5.91
N ASN A 547 37.38 8.62 -7.05
CA ASN A 547 37.75 9.21 -8.33
C ASN A 547 36.81 10.34 -8.76
N ALA A 548 36.35 11.16 -7.80
CA ALA A 548 36.65 12.59 -7.86
C ALA A 548 37.93 12.99 -7.09
N SER A 549 38.64 12.04 -6.45
CA SER A 549 39.76 12.33 -5.55
C SER A 549 40.99 11.46 -5.80
N ALA A 550 41.57 11.55 -7.00
CA ALA A 550 42.99 11.25 -7.14
C ALA A 550 43.80 12.26 -6.28
N PRO A 551 44.83 11.85 -5.52
CA PRO A 551 45.58 12.73 -4.65
C PRO A 551 46.49 13.63 -5.49
N ASN A 552 45.97 14.77 -5.93
CA ASN A 552 46.74 15.83 -6.54
C ASN A 552 47.54 16.57 -5.45
N ASN A 553 48.76 16.07 -5.21
CA ASN A 553 49.87 16.84 -4.61
C ASN A 553 50.28 18.08 -5.46
N ALA A 554 49.45 18.49 -6.43
CA ALA A 554 49.60 19.72 -7.20
C ALA A 554 48.79 20.90 -6.64
N LEU A 555 47.85 20.68 -5.69
CA LEU A 555 46.96 21.77 -5.19
C LEU A 555 47.34 22.32 -3.81
N LEU A 556 48.43 21.86 -3.18
CA LEU A 556 48.93 22.48 -1.94
C LEU A 556 50.01 23.54 -2.18
N ILE A 557 50.52 23.67 -3.40
CA ILE A 557 51.39 24.78 -3.82
C ILE A 557 50.56 25.93 -4.44
N GLY A 558 49.34 25.63 -4.90
CA GLY A 558 48.41 26.62 -5.46
C GLY A 558 47.70 27.49 -4.42
N ALA A 559 47.27 26.92 -3.29
CA ALA A 559 46.51 27.65 -2.27
C ALA A 559 47.35 28.71 -1.51
N GLY A 560 48.65 28.46 -1.32
CA GLY A 560 49.57 29.44 -0.72
C GLY A 560 49.86 30.61 -1.65
N GLY A 561 49.98 30.36 -2.96
CA GLY A 561 50.19 31.39 -3.98
C GLY A 561 48.93 32.22 -4.25
N LEU A 562 47.76 31.57 -4.30
CA LEU A 562 46.48 32.23 -4.53
C LEU A 562 46.05 33.08 -3.31
N GLY A 563 46.30 32.60 -2.09
CA GLY A 563 46.02 33.37 -0.86
C GLY A 563 46.84 34.65 -0.76
N VAL A 564 48.13 34.62 -1.11
CA VAL A 564 48.97 35.82 -1.14
C VAL A 564 48.58 36.75 -2.29
N ALA A 565 48.21 36.21 -3.45
CA ALA A 565 47.73 37.00 -4.59
C ALA A 565 46.38 37.69 -4.29
N LEU A 566 45.45 37.01 -3.60
CA LEU A 566 44.15 37.56 -3.20
C LEU A 566 44.28 38.60 -2.08
N ILE A 567 45.22 38.45 -1.15
CA ILE A 567 45.51 39.46 -0.13
C ILE A 567 46.16 40.70 -0.76
N LEU A 568 47.08 40.53 -1.71
CA LEU A 568 47.70 41.64 -2.45
C LEU A 568 46.70 42.33 -3.40
N ALA A 569 45.81 41.56 -4.04
CA ALA A 569 44.72 42.08 -4.87
C ALA A 569 43.67 42.82 -4.03
N GLY A 570 43.29 42.27 -2.86
CA GLY A 570 42.39 42.91 -1.91
C GLY A 570 42.96 44.21 -1.32
N ALA A 571 44.26 44.24 -0.99
CA ALA A 571 44.93 45.47 -0.55
C ALA A 571 45.04 46.52 -1.68
N TRP A 572 45.24 46.08 -2.93
CA TRP A 572 45.27 46.96 -4.11
C TRP A 572 43.88 47.52 -4.45
N MET A 573 42.83 46.70 -4.37
CA MET A 573 41.44 47.14 -4.58
C MET A 573 40.97 48.07 -3.46
N TYR A 574 41.30 47.81 -2.19
CA TYR A 574 40.98 48.70 -1.06
C TYR A 574 41.67 50.08 -1.15
N LEU A 575 42.87 50.13 -1.73
CA LEU A 575 43.58 51.40 -2.00
C LEU A 575 43.05 52.13 -3.24
N ARG A 576 42.43 51.40 -4.18
CA ARG A 576 41.80 51.95 -5.39
C ARG A 576 40.39 52.48 -5.12
N ASP A 577 39.63 51.78 -4.28
CA ASP A 577 38.26 52.12 -3.88
C ASP A 577 38.18 53.44 -3.12
N ARG A 578 39.23 53.80 -2.39
CA ARG A 578 39.32 55.12 -1.73
C ARG A 578 39.56 56.31 -2.69
N ARG A 579 39.65 56.06 -3.99
CA ARG A 579 40.00 57.07 -5.02
C ARG A 579 38.97 57.25 -6.13
N GLN A 580 37.88 56.50 -6.16
CA GLN A 580 36.81 56.70 -7.14
C GLN A 580 35.46 56.82 -6.45
N THR A 581 35.18 58.03 -5.96
CA THR A 581 33.81 58.52 -5.86
C THR A 581 33.27 58.73 -7.27
N GLY A 582 32.21 58.01 -7.64
CA GLY A 582 31.41 58.33 -8.82
C GLY A 582 30.87 57.11 -9.56
N GLU A 583 29.55 56.96 -9.48
CA GLU A 583 28.63 56.33 -10.44
C GLU A 583 28.43 54.80 -10.45
N GLU A 584 27.20 54.47 -9.98
CA GLU A 584 26.18 53.53 -10.49
C GLU A 584 26.39 52.00 -10.40
N ASP A 585 25.40 51.36 -9.76
CA ASP A 585 25.22 49.94 -9.49
C ASP A 585 24.78 49.17 -10.76
N GLU A 586 25.28 47.94 -10.95
CA GLU A 586 24.74 46.96 -11.90
C GLU A 586 24.09 45.81 -11.08
N GLU A 587 22.77 45.67 -11.19
CA GLU A 587 21.94 44.59 -10.62
C GLU A 587 21.87 43.38 -11.58
N GLU A 588 21.78 42.16 -11.04
CA GLU A 588 21.65 40.91 -11.80
C GLU A 588 20.21 40.76 -12.34
N GLU A 589 20.05 40.66 -13.67
CA GLU A 589 18.75 40.63 -14.36
C GLU A 589 18.06 39.25 -14.27
N GLU A 590 16.85 39.19 -13.67
CA GLU A 590 16.04 37.97 -13.46
C GLU A 590 15.23 37.53 -14.71
N PHE A 591 15.23 38.31 -15.80
CA PHE A 591 14.52 38.00 -17.05
C PHE A 591 15.34 38.41 -18.28
N GLU A 592 15.54 37.48 -19.23
CA GLU A 592 16.43 37.68 -20.38
C GLU A 592 15.79 38.50 -21.53
N SER A 593 14.46 38.63 -21.57
CA SER A 593 13.77 39.42 -22.60
C SER A 593 12.37 39.93 -22.18
N SER A 594 11.88 40.96 -22.89
CA SER A 594 10.51 41.47 -22.71
C SER A 594 9.43 40.46 -23.17
N GLU A 595 9.79 39.48 -24.00
CA GLU A 595 8.91 38.39 -24.41
C GLU A 595 8.68 37.41 -23.24
N ASP A 596 9.74 37.07 -22.49
CA ASP A 596 9.65 36.18 -21.33
C ASP A 596 8.78 36.75 -20.20
N VAL A 597 8.91 38.06 -19.95
CA VAL A 597 8.08 38.75 -18.95
C VAL A 597 6.62 38.84 -19.42
N MET A 598 6.37 38.99 -20.72
CA MET A 598 5.01 38.98 -21.27
C MET A 598 4.35 37.60 -21.10
N ASP A 599 5.07 36.53 -21.37
CA ASP A 599 4.58 35.15 -21.19
C ASP A 599 4.29 34.84 -19.72
N ALA A 600 5.14 35.32 -18.80
CA ALA A 600 4.90 35.23 -17.37
C ALA A 600 3.62 35.97 -16.93
N ILE A 601 3.32 37.14 -17.51
CA ILE A 601 2.06 37.87 -17.26
C ILE A 601 0.86 37.09 -17.82
N ILE A 602 0.97 36.48 -18.99
CA ILE A 602 -0.12 35.69 -19.60
C ILE A 602 -0.43 34.46 -18.74
N ALA A 603 0.59 33.72 -18.30
CA ALA A 603 0.41 32.57 -17.42
C ALA A 603 -0.24 32.96 -16.08
N LEU A 604 0.14 34.11 -15.51
CA LEU A 604 -0.44 34.65 -14.29
C LEU A 604 -1.92 35.05 -14.48
N ASP A 605 -2.26 35.67 -15.61
CA ASP A 605 -3.64 36.06 -15.95
C ASP A 605 -4.55 34.81 -16.11
N ASP A 606 -4.04 33.72 -16.67
CA ASP A 606 -4.78 32.46 -16.84
C ASP A 606 -5.03 31.75 -15.50
N LEU A 607 -4.04 31.74 -14.59
CA LEU A 607 -4.19 31.20 -13.24
C LEU A 607 -5.25 31.97 -12.43
N TYR A 608 -5.27 33.30 -12.55
CA TYR A 608 -6.28 34.12 -11.89
C TYR A 608 -7.68 33.92 -12.48
N ARG A 609 -7.81 33.82 -13.82
CA ARG A 609 -9.09 33.48 -14.48
C ARG A 609 -9.63 32.11 -14.05
N ALA A 610 -8.74 31.15 -13.84
CA ALA A 610 -9.09 29.83 -13.33
C ALA A 610 -9.40 29.79 -11.81
N ARG A 611 -9.39 30.95 -11.12
CA ARG A 611 -9.56 31.11 -9.66
C ARG A 611 -8.55 30.30 -8.85
N LYS A 612 -7.36 30.04 -9.41
CA LYS A 612 -6.28 29.29 -8.75
C LYS A 612 -5.40 30.15 -7.86
N ILE A 613 -5.52 31.48 -7.93
CA ILE A 613 -4.75 32.42 -7.10
C ILE A 613 -5.64 33.55 -6.53
N PRO A 614 -5.39 34.02 -5.29
CA PRO A 614 -6.13 35.13 -4.67
C PRO A 614 -5.87 36.50 -5.36
N GLU A 615 -6.86 37.40 -5.33
CA GLU A 615 -6.83 38.75 -5.96
C GLU A 615 -5.61 39.59 -5.54
N GLU A 616 -5.50 39.96 -4.27
CA GLU A 616 -4.36 39.53 -3.47
C GLU A 616 -2.96 39.51 -4.12
N ALA A 617 -2.49 38.28 -4.20
CA ALA A 617 -1.24 37.87 -4.80
C ALA A 617 -1.19 38.13 -6.31
N TYR A 618 -2.32 38.03 -7.02
CA TYR A 618 -2.39 38.31 -8.46
C TYR A 618 -2.04 39.77 -8.75
N GLN A 619 -2.63 40.74 -8.04
CA GLN A 619 -2.37 42.16 -8.27
C GLN A 619 -0.92 42.53 -7.95
N LYS A 620 -0.38 42.02 -6.83
CA LYS A 620 1.00 42.27 -6.43
C LYS A 620 2.00 41.71 -7.45
N ARG A 621 1.86 40.45 -7.83
CA ARG A 621 2.81 39.82 -8.75
C ARG A 621 2.70 40.40 -10.16
N ARG A 622 1.50 40.76 -10.58
CA ARG A 622 1.27 41.40 -11.87
C ARG A 622 1.80 42.84 -11.94
N SER A 623 1.82 43.59 -10.82
CA SER A 623 2.48 44.89 -10.80
C SER A 623 3.99 44.76 -10.92
N GLU A 624 4.60 43.82 -10.21
CA GLU A 624 6.05 43.56 -10.27
C GLU A 624 6.49 43.19 -11.70
N LEU A 625 5.82 42.24 -12.35
CA LEU A 625 6.13 41.85 -13.72
C LEU A 625 5.90 42.99 -14.73
N LYS A 626 4.92 43.86 -14.50
CA LYS A 626 4.70 45.03 -15.36
C LYS A 626 5.76 46.11 -15.19
N ASP A 627 6.33 46.23 -14.00
CA ASP A 627 7.39 47.20 -13.76
C ASP A 627 8.70 46.70 -14.38
N ILE A 628 9.01 45.40 -14.26
CA ILE A 628 10.12 44.76 -14.98
C ILE A 628 9.94 44.88 -16.50
N LEU A 629 8.73 44.65 -17.02
CA LEU A 629 8.46 44.78 -18.46
C LEU A 629 8.66 46.22 -18.99
N LYS A 630 8.41 47.25 -18.18
CA LYS A 630 8.66 48.64 -18.57
C LYS A 630 10.14 49.00 -18.59
N GLU A 631 10.95 48.29 -17.81
CA GLU A 631 12.40 48.49 -17.80
C GLU A 631 13.07 47.83 -19.02
N LEU A 632 12.40 46.83 -19.63
CA LEU A 632 12.87 46.07 -20.79
C LEU A 632 12.31 46.54 -22.16
N ILE A 633 11.44 47.56 -22.21
CA ILE A 633 10.86 48.15 -23.44
C ILE A 633 11.20 49.64 -23.52
#